data_AF-A0A7D9HNP2-F1
#
_entry.id   AF-A0A7D9HNP2-F1
#
_cell.length_a   1.000
_cell.length_b   1.000
_cell.length_c   1.000
_cell.angle_alpha   90.00
_cell.angle_beta   90.00
_cell.angle_gamma   90.00
#
_symmetry.space_group_name_H-M   'P 1'
#
loop_
_entity.id
_entity.type
_entity.pdbx_description
1 polymer ?
#
loop_
_entity_poly.entity_id
_entity_poly.type
_entity_poly.pdbx_seq_one_letter_code
_entity_poly.pdbx_strand_id
1 'polypeptide(L)'
;MACYLLNLGRKSYFSTQLLPRCRVKVQSVNFSSCLNRSLQGRSANIQSGLLINKTQNGTQNIFTLSGLANLVRSKTPELLSSKYLWLTCTGAVCLKAKLGMAYCAVKLSHRQRTPINQAVNKTGRASKKQPKIEFNEFLKFLLPDVWLLLLASFCAFGVAVVNVKLPLLLGELVNAVSSLSDGSISDYAAILKEPAKKLICIYVTQGALTFVYISLLSSFGERLAARLRNSLFTSLVKQDVQFFDAHKTGELISRLSSDVQDFKSAFKQIVSQGLRSVTQTVGCVVTLFMISPKLTLLIGSLVPTVIICGTLLGSVLRKLSREAQEQLATALAVADESLGNVRTVKAFAMENKEIGLYTDEVEQSRRLNERLGIGIGAFQGLTNMTINALSLVVLYAGGSLLASSELSPGNLMSFLASTQLIQRSMGNISVLFGQVIRGLSAGSRVFEYMILEPKISNQDGHCPDLSTIHGEIVFNHVRFEYPTRPGQTVLRGLDLRVPAGNMVALCGLSGSGKSTVASLIERFYDVDSGSITIDGYDVEQLNPAWIRGDLVGYINQ
;
A
#
# COMPACT_ATOMS: atom_id res chain seq x y z
N MET A 1 -1.74 2.30 -15.18
CA MET A 1 -2.03 3.75 -15.11
C MET A 1 -2.27 4.28 -13.68
N ALA A 2 -2.47 3.44 -12.65
CA ALA A 2 -2.72 3.91 -11.27
C ALA A 2 -1.48 4.00 -10.34
N CYS A 3 -0.28 3.58 -10.78
CA CYS A 3 0.94 3.71 -9.96
C CYS A 3 1.62 5.09 -10.06
N TYR A 4 1.29 5.90 -11.06
CA TYR A 4 2.01 7.16 -11.33
C TYR A 4 1.36 8.42 -10.72
N LEU A 5 0.10 8.34 -10.28
CA LEU A 5 -0.64 9.52 -9.78
C LEU A 5 -0.68 9.66 -8.25
N LEU A 6 -0.14 8.69 -7.50
CA LEU A 6 -0.18 8.73 -6.03
C LEU A 6 0.90 9.60 -5.38
N ASN A 7 1.82 10.20 -6.15
CA ASN A 7 2.95 10.95 -5.59
C ASN A 7 2.91 12.48 -5.81
N LEU A 8 1.85 13.05 -6.38
CA LEU A 8 1.76 14.50 -6.65
C LEU A 8 0.55 15.23 -6.04
N GLY A 9 -0.26 14.56 -5.21
CA GLY A 9 -1.51 15.11 -4.68
C GLY A 9 -1.57 15.30 -3.16
N ARG A 10 -0.52 15.82 -2.52
CA ARG A 10 -0.58 16.30 -1.12
C ARG A 10 0.02 17.70 -1.00
N LYS A 11 -0.77 18.72 -1.33
CA LYS A 11 -0.62 20.09 -0.78
C LYS A 11 -1.99 20.78 -0.75
N SER A 12 -2.53 20.83 0.46
CA SER A 12 -3.37 21.86 1.09
C SER A 12 -4.48 22.57 0.30
N TYR A 13 -5.72 22.30 0.71
CA TYR A 13 -6.72 23.34 0.96
C TYR A 13 -6.97 23.37 2.47
N PHE A 14 -6.54 24.43 3.14
CA PHE A 14 -6.94 24.74 4.52
C PHE A 14 -7.47 26.17 4.49
N SER A 15 -8.77 26.30 4.76
CA SER A 15 -9.45 27.58 4.88
C SER A 15 -9.16 28.25 6.23
N THR A 16 -9.25 29.56 6.14
CA THR A 16 -8.91 30.67 7.04
C THR A 16 -9.82 30.84 8.27
N GLN A 17 -9.33 31.60 9.27
CA GLN A 17 -9.96 32.22 10.48
C GLN A 17 -9.65 31.52 11.83
N LEU A 18 -9.21 32.13 12.94
CA LEU A 18 -8.98 33.53 13.40
C LEU A 18 -8.06 33.54 14.68
N LEU A 19 -7.02 34.41 14.70
CA LEU A 19 -6.34 35.16 15.83
C LEU A 19 -5.53 34.43 16.96
N PRO A 20 -4.59 35.12 17.69
CA PRO A 20 -3.59 36.11 17.28
C PRO A 20 -2.14 35.90 17.84
N ARG A 21 -1.16 36.53 17.17
CA ARG A 21 0.15 37.06 17.62
C ARG A 21 1.04 36.23 18.58
N CYS A 22 2.16 35.73 18.05
CA CYS A 22 3.48 35.97 18.66
C CYS A 22 4.58 35.96 17.57
N ARG A 23 5.29 37.09 17.43
CA ARG A 23 6.38 37.31 16.47
C ARG A 23 7.66 36.66 16.98
N VAL A 24 8.26 35.75 16.21
CA VAL A 24 9.73 35.62 16.13
C VAL A 24 10.10 35.53 14.65
N LYS A 25 11.03 36.40 14.24
CA LYS A 25 11.41 36.72 12.87
C LYS A 25 12.58 35.81 12.48
N VAL A 26 12.38 34.87 11.55
CA VAL A 26 13.47 34.14 10.88
C VAL A 26 13.27 34.28 9.37
N GLN A 27 14.23 34.93 8.71
CA GLN A 27 14.25 35.20 7.28
C GLN A 27 14.34 33.89 6.48
N SER A 28 13.38 33.69 5.56
CA SER A 28 13.45 32.68 4.51
C SER A 28 14.32 33.17 3.36
N VAL A 29 15.50 32.58 3.18
CA VAL A 29 16.32 32.75 1.97
C VAL A 29 15.75 31.83 0.88
N ASN A 30 15.18 32.43 -0.17
CA ASN A 30 14.69 31.74 -1.36
C ASN A 30 15.86 31.25 -2.23
N PHE A 31 16.04 29.93 -2.31
CA PHE A 31 17.05 29.25 -3.13
C PHE A 31 16.59 29.04 -4.61
N SER A 32 15.74 29.94 -5.13
CA SER A 32 15.17 29.86 -6.48
C SER A 32 15.84 30.82 -7.48
N SER A 33 16.83 31.61 -7.05
CA SER A 33 17.42 32.70 -7.85
C SER A 33 18.89 32.48 -8.25
N CYS A 34 19.48 31.31 -7.97
CA CYS A 34 20.92 31.07 -8.21
C CYS A 34 21.27 30.12 -9.37
N LEU A 35 20.32 29.45 -10.02
CA LEU A 35 20.64 28.54 -11.15
C LEU A 35 20.43 29.15 -12.55
N ASN A 36 19.78 30.31 -12.66
CA ASN A 36 19.46 30.91 -13.96
C ASN A 36 20.46 32.00 -14.40
N ARG A 37 21.63 32.09 -13.75
CA ARG A 37 22.65 33.13 -14.01
C ARG A 37 24.02 32.62 -14.46
N SER A 38 24.19 31.32 -14.72
CA SER A 38 25.48 30.77 -15.21
C SER A 38 25.47 30.25 -16.66
N LEU A 39 24.39 30.43 -17.42
CA LEU A 39 24.29 29.95 -18.82
C LEU A 39 24.01 31.06 -19.85
N GLN A 40 24.25 32.32 -19.51
CA GLN A 40 23.99 33.47 -20.41
C GLN A 40 25.16 34.45 -20.50
N GLY A 41 26.39 33.93 -20.45
CA GLY A 41 27.61 34.74 -20.55
C GLY A 41 28.74 33.98 -21.19
N ARG A 42 28.61 33.64 -22.48
CA ARG A 42 29.71 33.37 -23.43
C ARG A 42 29.14 33.19 -24.84
N SER A 43 28.85 34.31 -25.48
CA SER A 43 28.78 34.45 -26.94
C SER A 43 29.59 35.67 -27.34
N ALA A 44 30.15 35.63 -28.55
CA ALA A 44 30.97 36.63 -29.22
C ALA A 44 32.48 36.61 -28.89
N ASN A 45 33.22 35.71 -29.55
CA ASN A 45 34.31 36.12 -30.43
C ASN A 45 34.93 34.90 -31.14
N ILE A 46 34.91 34.96 -32.47
CA ILE A 46 35.94 34.54 -33.44
C ILE A 46 35.28 33.93 -34.67
N GLN A 47 35.40 34.72 -35.72
CA GLN A 47 34.98 34.55 -37.09
C GLN A 47 36.12 33.85 -37.85
N SER A 48 35.78 33.11 -38.91
CA SER A 48 36.58 32.80 -40.11
C SER A 48 37.61 31.65 -40.08
N GLY A 49 37.29 30.60 -40.86
CA GLY A 49 38.14 30.06 -41.93
C GLY A 49 39.29 29.11 -41.58
N LEU A 50 39.24 27.84 -42.04
CA LEU A 50 40.07 27.33 -43.15
C LEU A 50 39.90 25.81 -43.37
N LEU A 51 39.60 25.46 -44.63
CA LEU A 51 40.14 24.39 -45.48
C LEU A 51 40.12 22.89 -45.07
N ILE A 52 39.29 22.14 -45.81
CA ILE A 52 39.64 21.06 -46.77
C ILE A 52 40.81 20.12 -46.38
N ASN A 53 40.51 18.83 -46.16
CA ASN A 53 41.14 17.77 -46.96
C ASN A 53 40.33 16.46 -47.02
N LYS A 54 40.30 15.89 -48.23
CA LYS A 54 39.74 14.59 -48.64
C LYS A 54 40.53 13.43 -48.03
N THR A 55 39.89 12.28 -47.79
CA THR A 55 40.21 11.03 -48.51
C THR A 55 39.21 9.90 -48.25
N GLN A 56 39.02 9.12 -49.32
CA GLN A 56 38.16 7.97 -49.55
C GLN A 56 38.36 6.80 -48.58
N ASN A 57 37.29 6.03 -48.29
CA ASN A 57 36.99 4.76 -48.99
C ASN A 57 35.74 4.10 -48.40
N GLY A 58 34.93 3.52 -49.29
CA GLY A 58 33.60 3.00 -48.98
C GLY A 58 33.54 1.54 -48.53
N THR A 59 32.34 1.12 -48.15
CA THR A 59 31.72 -0.12 -48.64
C THR A 59 30.22 -0.10 -48.33
N GLN A 60 29.46 -0.45 -49.35
CA GLN A 60 28.00 -0.52 -49.39
C GLN A 60 27.46 -1.67 -48.54
N ASN A 61 26.24 -1.50 -48.02
CA ASN A 61 25.23 -2.57 -48.05
C ASN A 61 23.84 -1.96 -47.89
N ILE A 62 23.24 -1.65 -49.04
CA ILE A 62 21.82 -1.38 -49.23
C ILE A 62 21.19 -2.74 -49.56
N PHE A 63 20.30 -3.26 -48.71
CA PHE A 63 19.42 -4.36 -49.08
C PHE A 63 17.97 -3.86 -49.12
N THR A 64 17.43 -3.89 -50.33
CA THR A 64 16.17 -3.33 -50.79
C THR A 64 14.96 -4.18 -50.39
N LEU A 65 13.92 -3.50 -49.90
CA LEU A 65 12.55 -3.99 -49.75
C LEU A 65 11.88 -4.06 -51.13
N SER A 66 12.04 -5.18 -51.85
CA SER A 66 11.32 -5.39 -53.12
C SER A 66 11.04 -6.87 -53.45
N GLY A 67 10.85 -7.71 -52.44
CA GLY A 67 10.67 -9.17 -52.62
C GLY A 67 9.37 -9.79 -52.11
N LEU A 68 8.49 -9.05 -51.42
CA LEU A 68 7.31 -9.63 -50.74
C LEU A 68 5.95 -9.27 -51.34
N ALA A 69 5.91 -8.52 -52.44
CA ALA A 69 4.65 -8.07 -53.05
C ALA A 69 4.02 -9.05 -54.06
N ASN A 70 4.74 -10.11 -54.47
CA ASN A 70 4.32 -10.94 -55.62
C ASN A 70 3.87 -12.38 -55.29
N LEU A 71 3.52 -12.69 -54.03
CA LEU A 71 3.07 -14.04 -53.65
C LEU A 71 1.66 -14.16 -53.05
N VAL A 72 0.81 -13.12 -53.18
CA VAL A 72 -0.55 -13.12 -52.58
C VAL A 72 -1.67 -12.98 -53.62
N ARG A 73 -1.38 -13.26 -54.90
CA ARG A 73 -2.41 -13.25 -55.95
C ARG A 73 -2.49 -14.59 -56.68
N SER A 74 -2.99 -15.62 -56.00
CA SER A 74 -3.98 -16.54 -56.60
C SER A 74 -4.54 -17.54 -55.57
N LYS A 75 -5.83 -17.85 -55.75
CA LYS A 75 -6.69 -18.89 -55.15
C LYS A 75 -7.55 -18.53 -53.94
N THR A 76 -8.85 -18.67 -54.23
CA THR A 76 -10.11 -18.48 -53.51
C THR A 76 -10.40 -19.59 -52.47
N PRO A 77 -11.47 -19.45 -51.65
CA PRO A 77 -11.48 -19.85 -50.25
C PRO A 77 -12.23 -21.15 -49.99
N GLU A 78 -11.73 -21.98 -49.07
CA GLU A 78 -12.52 -22.89 -48.21
C GLU A 78 -11.57 -23.55 -47.20
N LEU A 79 -12.06 -23.81 -45.98
CA LEU A 79 -11.34 -24.43 -44.84
C LEU A 79 -10.21 -23.63 -44.16
N LEU A 80 -10.54 -22.52 -43.50
CA LEU A 80 -9.60 -21.81 -42.62
C LEU A 80 -10.24 -21.34 -41.29
N SER A 81 -10.78 -22.28 -40.51
CA SER A 81 -11.32 -21.97 -39.16
C SER A 81 -10.50 -22.61 -38.01
N SER A 82 -9.81 -23.73 -38.22
CA SER A 82 -9.16 -24.46 -37.11
C SER A 82 -7.67 -24.13 -36.89
N LYS A 83 -6.92 -23.72 -37.93
CA LYS A 83 -5.46 -23.59 -37.87
C LYS A 83 -4.94 -22.22 -37.38
N TYR A 84 -5.74 -21.16 -37.45
CA TYR A 84 -5.28 -19.81 -37.07
C TYR A 84 -5.40 -19.52 -35.56
N LEU A 85 -6.25 -20.26 -34.83
CA LEU A 85 -6.33 -20.13 -33.37
C LEU A 85 -5.05 -20.66 -32.69
N TRP A 86 -4.43 -21.68 -33.27
CA TRP A 86 -3.14 -22.24 -32.80
C TRP A 86 -1.93 -21.38 -33.18
N LEU A 87 -2.02 -20.55 -34.24
CA LEU A 87 -0.91 -19.68 -34.65
C LEU A 87 -0.64 -18.52 -33.65
N THR A 88 -1.63 -18.12 -32.87
CA THR A 88 -1.45 -17.11 -31.81
C THR A 88 -0.77 -17.68 -30.56
N CYS A 89 -0.90 -19.00 -30.32
CA CYS A 89 -0.21 -19.70 -29.24
C CYS A 89 1.25 -20.03 -29.59
N THR A 90 1.56 -20.38 -30.85
CA THR A 90 2.94 -20.68 -31.27
C THR A 90 3.83 -19.44 -31.33
N GLY A 91 3.26 -18.25 -31.57
CA GLY A 91 3.97 -16.97 -31.46
C GLY A 91 4.47 -16.67 -30.04
N ALA A 92 3.71 -17.04 -29.00
CA ALA A 92 4.09 -16.85 -27.59
C ALA A 92 5.16 -17.85 -27.11
N VAL A 93 5.17 -19.07 -27.67
CA VAL A 93 6.18 -20.11 -27.36
C VAL A 93 7.53 -19.78 -28.02
N CYS A 94 7.53 -19.15 -29.19
CA CYS A 94 8.78 -18.73 -29.86
C CYS A 94 9.47 -17.55 -29.15
N LEU A 95 8.73 -16.72 -28.42
CA LEU A 95 9.27 -15.61 -27.63
C LEU A 95 10.08 -16.10 -26.40
N LYS A 96 9.73 -17.27 -25.82
CA LYS A 96 10.55 -17.92 -24.79
C LYS A 96 11.92 -18.35 -25.30
N ALA A 97 12.03 -18.78 -26.57
CA ALA A 97 13.28 -19.24 -27.15
C ALA A 97 14.25 -18.09 -27.44
N LYS A 98 13.76 -16.94 -27.94
CA LYS A 98 14.61 -15.78 -28.25
C LYS A 98 15.01 -14.98 -27.01
N LEU A 99 14.16 -14.87 -25.98
CA LEU A 99 14.53 -14.21 -24.72
C LEU A 99 15.40 -15.10 -23.82
N GLY A 100 15.25 -16.42 -23.88
CA GLY A 100 16.10 -17.38 -23.14
C GLY A 100 17.54 -17.45 -23.65
N MET A 101 17.75 -17.36 -24.97
CA MET A 101 19.09 -17.39 -25.58
C MET A 101 19.90 -16.11 -25.32
N ALA A 102 19.23 -14.95 -25.24
CA ALA A 102 19.86 -13.71 -24.80
C ALA A 102 20.29 -13.76 -23.32
N TYR A 103 19.60 -14.56 -22.51
CA TYR A 103 19.90 -14.74 -21.08
C TYR A 103 21.13 -15.65 -20.84
N CYS A 104 21.46 -16.53 -21.79
CA CYS A 104 22.57 -17.48 -21.65
C CYS A 104 23.91 -16.89 -22.09
N ALA A 105 23.92 -15.95 -23.05
CA ALA A 105 25.14 -15.30 -23.52
C ALA A 105 25.73 -14.27 -22.53
N VAL A 106 24.89 -13.61 -21.72
CA VAL A 106 25.34 -12.57 -20.76
C VAL A 106 25.86 -13.17 -19.45
N LYS A 107 25.59 -14.46 -19.18
CA LYS A 107 25.98 -15.13 -17.93
C LYS A 107 27.45 -15.58 -17.89
N LEU A 108 28.21 -15.42 -18.98
CA LEU A 108 29.61 -15.82 -19.07
C LEU A 108 30.62 -14.68 -18.83
N SER A 109 30.20 -13.44 -18.61
CA SER A 109 31.12 -12.28 -18.50
C SER A 109 31.21 -11.59 -17.13
N HIS A 110 30.56 -12.08 -16.07
CA HIS A 110 30.72 -11.51 -14.73
C HIS A 110 31.20 -12.55 -13.71
N ARG A 111 32.52 -12.68 -13.66
CA ARG A 111 33.28 -13.25 -12.54
C ARG A 111 33.47 -12.14 -11.49
N GLN A 112 33.35 -12.50 -10.20
CA GLN A 112 33.63 -11.73 -8.97
C GLN A 112 32.67 -10.60 -8.54
N ARG A 113 31.89 -10.86 -7.46
CA ARG A 113 32.20 -10.46 -6.07
C ARG A 113 31.05 -10.97 -5.17
N THR A 114 31.36 -11.87 -4.25
CA THR A 114 30.46 -12.27 -3.16
C THR A 114 30.33 -11.10 -2.17
N PRO A 115 29.12 -10.60 -1.86
CA PRO A 115 28.95 -9.66 -0.77
C PRO A 115 29.01 -10.42 0.57
N ILE A 116 30.01 -10.08 1.38
CA ILE A 116 30.28 -10.61 2.73
C ILE A 116 29.14 -10.26 3.74
N ASN A 117 28.19 -9.40 3.37
CA ASN A 117 27.14 -8.91 4.27
C ASN A 117 25.88 -9.80 4.37
N GLN A 118 25.83 -10.96 3.71
CA GLN A 118 24.67 -11.88 3.84
C GLN A 118 24.72 -12.80 5.08
N ALA A 119 25.81 -12.78 5.86
CA ALA A 119 25.96 -13.64 7.04
C ALA A 119 25.46 -13.02 8.36
N VAL A 120 25.34 -11.68 8.46
CA VAL A 120 25.04 -11.01 9.75
C VAL A 120 23.53 -10.80 9.99
N ASN A 121 22.69 -10.85 8.96
CA ASN A 121 21.23 -10.64 9.11
C ASN A 121 20.37 -11.93 9.14
N LYS A 122 20.99 -13.12 9.27
CA LYS A 122 20.26 -14.41 9.33
C LYS A 122 20.01 -14.94 10.74
N THR A 123 20.51 -14.30 11.78
CA THR A 123 20.21 -14.64 13.18
C THR A 123 19.33 -13.56 13.78
N GLY A 124 18.00 -13.79 13.84
CA GLY A 124 17.13 -12.97 14.71
C GLY A 124 15.79 -12.46 14.14
N ARG A 125 15.31 -12.91 12.97
CA ARG A 125 13.88 -12.77 12.64
C ARG A 125 13.19 -14.13 12.72
N ALA A 126 12.93 -14.55 13.97
CA ALA A 126 11.85 -15.49 14.21
C ALA A 126 10.59 -14.91 13.56
N SER A 127 10.01 -15.65 12.61
CA SER A 127 8.71 -15.34 12.03
C SER A 127 7.68 -15.38 13.16
N LYS A 128 7.46 -14.25 13.85
CA LYS A 128 6.33 -14.07 14.77
C LYS A 128 5.07 -14.35 13.93
N LYS A 129 4.37 -15.45 14.25
CA LYS A 129 3.03 -15.73 13.72
C LYS A 129 2.21 -14.45 13.93
N GLN A 130 1.78 -13.81 12.83
CA GLN A 130 0.93 -12.63 12.93
C GLN A 130 -0.31 -13.01 13.74
N PRO A 131 -0.63 -12.31 14.84
CA PRO A 131 -1.83 -12.59 15.60
C PRO A 131 -3.02 -12.43 14.67
N LYS A 132 -3.83 -13.49 14.57
CA LYS A 132 -5.05 -13.46 13.77
C LYS A 132 -5.98 -12.44 14.41
N ILE A 133 -6.52 -11.53 13.61
CA ILE A 133 -7.57 -10.62 14.06
C ILE A 133 -8.72 -11.50 14.56
N GLU A 134 -9.01 -11.44 15.87
CA GLU A 134 -10.23 -12.03 16.39
C GLU A 134 -11.40 -11.22 15.84
N PHE A 135 -12.05 -11.76 14.81
CA PHE A 135 -13.13 -11.11 14.08
C PHE A 135 -14.28 -10.66 15.00
N ASN A 136 -14.43 -11.32 16.16
CA ASN A 136 -15.44 -11.02 17.16
C ASN A 136 -15.19 -9.68 17.87
N GLU A 137 -13.92 -9.36 18.17
CA GLU A 137 -13.59 -8.05 18.76
C GLU A 137 -13.75 -6.93 17.75
N PHE A 138 -13.36 -7.17 16.51
CA PHE A 138 -13.58 -6.21 15.43
C PHE A 138 -15.07 -5.90 15.22
N LEU A 139 -15.94 -6.91 15.34
CA LEU A 139 -17.39 -6.73 15.28
C LEU A 139 -17.91 -5.83 16.41
N LYS A 140 -17.36 -5.89 17.63
CA LYS A 140 -17.74 -4.96 18.72
C LYS A 140 -17.48 -3.50 18.36
N PHE A 141 -16.37 -3.21 17.66
CA PHE A 141 -16.07 -1.86 17.16
C PHE A 141 -16.98 -1.45 15.98
N LEU A 142 -17.53 -2.39 15.23
CA LEU A 142 -18.46 -2.09 14.14
C LEU A 142 -19.86 -1.73 14.66
N LEU A 143 -20.36 -2.47 15.67
CA LEU A 143 -21.75 -2.46 16.15
C LEU A 143 -22.41 -1.07 16.30
N PRO A 144 -21.78 -0.04 16.91
CA PRO A 144 -22.43 1.24 17.18
C PRO A 144 -22.86 2.02 15.93
N ASP A 145 -22.15 1.85 14.81
CA ASP A 145 -22.41 2.58 13.55
C ASP A 145 -22.82 1.62 12.40
N VAL A 146 -23.28 0.39 12.72
CA VAL A 146 -23.66 -0.60 11.69
C VAL A 146 -24.77 -0.08 10.78
N TRP A 147 -25.70 0.73 11.29
CA TRP A 147 -26.77 1.32 10.48
C TRP A 147 -26.23 2.21 9.34
N LEU A 148 -25.18 3.00 9.60
CA LEU A 148 -24.52 3.81 8.57
C LEU A 148 -23.84 2.92 7.51
N LEU A 149 -23.23 1.83 7.94
CA LEU A 149 -22.58 0.86 7.07
C LEU A 149 -23.60 0.12 6.20
N LEU A 150 -24.71 -0.33 6.77
CA LEU A 150 -25.79 -1.01 6.05
C LEU A 150 -26.45 -0.08 5.03
N LEU A 151 -26.74 1.17 5.41
CA LEU A 151 -27.31 2.15 4.49
C LEU A 151 -26.35 2.49 3.35
N ALA A 152 -25.05 2.66 3.65
CA ALA A 152 -24.03 2.87 2.62
C ALA A 152 -23.88 1.66 1.68
N SER A 153 -23.91 0.44 2.23
CA SER A 153 -23.87 -0.81 1.48
C SER A 153 -25.08 -0.95 0.54
N PHE A 154 -26.28 -0.64 1.03
CA PHE A 154 -27.51 -0.65 0.24
C PHE A 154 -27.47 0.36 -0.92
N CYS A 155 -27.04 1.60 -0.65
CA CYS A 155 -26.86 2.62 -1.69
C CYS A 155 -25.78 2.21 -2.72
N ALA A 156 -24.66 1.64 -2.27
CA ALA A 156 -23.59 1.14 -3.15
C ALA A 156 -24.07 -0.03 -4.03
N PHE A 157 -24.89 -0.93 -3.48
CA PHE A 157 -25.55 -1.99 -4.24
C PHE A 157 -26.50 -1.41 -5.30
N GLY A 158 -27.33 -0.42 -4.93
CA GLY A 158 -28.18 0.31 -5.88
C GLY A 158 -27.39 0.93 -7.03
N VAL A 159 -26.25 1.58 -6.73
CA VAL A 159 -25.33 2.11 -7.75
C VAL A 159 -24.77 0.99 -8.64
N ALA A 160 -24.42 -0.16 -8.07
CA ALA A 160 -23.94 -1.29 -8.85
C ALA A 160 -25.00 -1.81 -9.85
N VAL A 161 -26.24 -2.00 -9.38
CA VAL A 161 -27.37 -2.41 -10.23
C VAL A 161 -27.63 -1.40 -11.36
N VAL A 162 -27.59 -0.10 -11.05
CA VAL A 162 -27.72 0.95 -12.06
C VAL A 162 -26.62 0.86 -13.13
N ASN A 163 -25.37 0.62 -12.74
CA ASN A 163 -24.28 0.46 -13.70
C ASN A 163 -24.42 -0.80 -14.57
N VAL A 164 -25.02 -1.88 -14.05
CA VAL A 164 -25.30 -3.10 -14.84
C VAL A 164 -26.41 -2.85 -15.87
N LYS A 165 -27.41 -2.03 -15.53
CA LYS A 165 -28.50 -1.68 -16.46
C LYS A 165 -28.07 -0.68 -17.55
N LEU A 166 -27.01 0.08 -17.34
CA LEU A 166 -26.60 1.15 -18.26
C LEU A 166 -26.25 0.64 -19.68
N PRO A 167 -25.47 -0.44 -19.88
CA PRO A 167 -25.26 -1.05 -21.19
C PRO A 167 -26.53 -1.50 -21.91
N LEU A 168 -27.49 -2.06 -21.18
CA LEU A 168 -28.75 -2.56 -21.75
C LEU A 168 -29.59 -1.42 -22.33
N LEU A 169 -29.69 -0.32 -21.60
CA LEU A 169 -30.40 0.88 -22.04
C LEU A 169 -29.72 1.56 -23.23
N LEU A 170 -28.38 1.50 -23.29
CA LEU A 170 -27.64 1.95 -24.48
C LEU A 170 -27.93 1.04 -25.68
N GLY A 171 -28.09 -0.27 -25.48
CA GLY A 171 -28.50 -1.20 -26.54
C GLY A 171 -29.92 -0.94 -27.05
N GLU A 172 -30.87 -0.67 -26.15
CA GLU A 172 -32.24 -0.27 -26.52
C GLU A 172 -32.25 1.02 -27.35
N LEU A 173 -31.44 2.01 -26.96
CA LEU A 173 -31.30 3.27 -27.69
C LEU A 173 -30.70 3.03 -29.09
N VAL A 174 -29.68 2.18 -29.19
CA VAL A 174 -29.10 1.80 -30.50
C VAL A 174 -30.13 1.06 -31.36
N ASN A 175 -30.94 0.17 -30.79
CA ASN A 175 -32.02 -0.50 -31.51
C ASN A 175 -33.09 0.47 -32.01
N ALA A 176 -33.49 1.44 -31.18
CA ALA A 176 -34.42 2.48 -31.59
C ALA A 176 -33.85 3.30 -32.77
N VAL A 177 -32.59 3.72 -32.69
CA VAL A 177 -31.91 4.47 -33.76
C VAL A 177 -31.76 3.63 -35.03
N SER A 178 -31.42 2.34 -34.93
CA SER A 178 -31.31 1.48 -36.13
C SER A 178 -32.66 1.28 -36.80
N SER A 179 -33.74 1.10 -36.03
CA SER A 179 -35.10 0.98 -36.60
C SER A 179 -35.61 2.26 -37.28
N LEU A 180 -35.13 3.43 -36.83
CA LEU A 180 -35.41 4.73 -37.43
C LEU A 180 -34.61 4.98 -38.71
N SER A 181 -33.52 4.25 -38.95
CA SER A 181 -32.76 4.35 -40.19
C SER A 181 -33.47 3.66 -41.37
N ASP A 182 -34.42 2.76 -41.08
CA ASP A 182 -35.23 2.03 -42.07
C ASP A 182 -36.62 2.67 -42.32
N GLY A 183 -37.02 3.70 -41.55
CA GLY A 183 -38.36 4.34 -41.62
C GLY A 183 -38.34 5.87 -41.69
N SER A 184 -39.39 6.47 -42.25
CA SER A 184 -39.51 7.92 -42.53
C SER A 184 -39.32 8.84 -41.31
N ILE A 185 -38.66 9.97 -41.57
CA ILE A 185 -37.98 10.89 -40.62
C ILE A 185 -38.92 11.75 -39.73
N SER A 186 -40.25 11.64 -39.81
CA SER A 186 -41.15 12.62 -39.18
C SER A 186 -41.35 12.49 -37.65
N ASP A 187 -40.95 11.39 -37.00
CA ASP A 187 -41.21 11.16 -35.55
C ASP A 187 -39.96 10.93 -34.68
N TYR A 188 -38.80 11.41 -35.12
CA TYR A 188 -37.52 11.29 -34.39
C TYR A 188 -37.61 11.80 -32.95
N ALA A 189 -38.32 12.90 -32.71
CA ALA A 189 -38.41 13.51 -31.39
C ALA A 189 -39.34 12.77 -30.43
N ALA A 190 -40.35 12.03 -30.92
CA ALA A 190 -41.28 11.30 -30.06
C ALA A 190 -40.66 9.98 -29.56
N ILE A 191 -39.97 9.26 -30.45
CA ILE A 191 -39.39 7.94 -30.16
C ILE A 191 -38.13 8.04 -29.29
N LEU A 192 -37.32 9.10 -29.43
CA LEU A 192 -36.10 9.29 -28.62
C LEU A 192 -36.35 9.91 -27.23
N LYS A 193 -37.47 10.63 -27.03
CA LYS A 193 -37.76 11.33 -25.76
C LYS A 193 -37.87 10.37 -24.58
N GLU A 194 -38.56 9.25 -24.76
CA GLU A 194 -38.74 8.23 -23.72
C GLU A 194 -37.40 7.58 -23.25
N PRO A 195 -36.55 7.02 -24.12
CA PRO A 195 -35.26 6.45 -23.70
C PRO A 195 -34.28 7.50 -23.19
N ALA A 196 -34.27 8.72 -23.77
CA ALA A 196 -33.42 9.80 -23.28
C ALA A 196 -33.82 10.27 -21.86
N LYS A 197 -35.13 10.41 -21.58
CA LYS A 197 -35.63 10.77 -20.24
C LYS A 197 -35.28 9.69 -19.20
N LYS A 198 -35.39 8.41 -19.56
CA LYS A 198 -34.98 7.29 -18.69
C LYS A 198 -33.49 7.34 -18.36
N LEU A 199 -32.62 7.58 -19.35
CA LEU A 199 -31.17 7.69 -19.14
C LEU A 199 -30.81 8.88 -18.22
N ILE A 200 -31.39 10.06 -18.47
CA ILE A 200 -31.15 11.24 -17.63
C ILE A 200 -31.58 10.97 -16.17
N CYS A 201 -32.78 10.40 -15.97
CA CYS A 201 -33.28 10.05 -14.64
C CYS A 201 -32.32 9.08 -13.91
N ILE A 202 -31.79 8.09 -14.62
CA ILE A 202 -30.87 7.10 -14.07
C ILE A 202 -29.51 7.72 -13.72
N TYR A 203 -28.97 8.62 -14.55
CA TYR A 203 -27.72 9.31 -14.24
C TYR A 203 -27.84 10.22 -13.02
N VAL A 204 -28.95 10.95 -12.90
CA VAL A 204 -29.23 11.80 -11.72
C VAL A 204 -29.37 10.92 -10.47
N THR A 205 -30.13 9.82 -10.56
CA THR A 205 -30.30 8.87 -9.45
C THR A 205 -28.96 8.23 -9.05
N GLN A 206 -28.13 7.85 -10.03
CA GLN A 206 -26.79 7.32 -9.79
C GLN A 206 -25.89 8.34 -9.08
N GLY A 207 -25.92 9.60 -9.51
CA GLY A 207 -25.16 10.69 -8.90
C GLY A 207 -25.56 10.90 -7.44
N ALA A 208 -26.88 10.99 -7.17
CA ALA A 208 -27.42 11.15 -5.83
C ALA A 208 -27.06 9.97 -4.91
N LEU A 209 -27.28 8.73 -5.36
CA LEU A 209 -26.90 7.53 -4.61
C LEU A 209 -25.38 7.47 -4.37
N THR A 210 -24.59 7.92 -5.35
CA THR A 210 -23.13 7.96 -5.24
C THR A 210 -22.67 8.92 -4.17
N PHE A 211 -23.23 10.12 -4.15
CA PHE A 211 -22.95 11.11 -3.14
C PHE A 211 -23.32 10.61 -1.72
N VAL A 212 -24.51 10.02 -1.58
CA VAL A 212 -24.99 9.50 -0.29
C VAL A 212 -24.09 8.38 0.22
N TYR A 213 -23.77 7.36 -0.60
CA TYR A 213 -22.93 6.25 -0.11
C TYR A 213 -21.51 6.71 0.26
N ILE A 214 -20.89 7.59 -0.55
CA ILE A 214 -19.51 8.05 -0.28
C ILE A 214 -19.48 8.84 1.02
N SER A 215 -20.47 9.72 1.24
CA SER A 215 -20.56 10.56 2.43
C SER A 215 -20.76 9.71 3.69
N LEU A 216 -21.77 8.82 3.68
CA LEU A 216 -22.06 7.94 4.82
C LEU A 216 -20.86 7.05 5.17
N LEU A 217 -20.22 6.44 4.18
CA LEU A 217 -19.07 5.57 4.41
C LEU A 217 -17.84 6.35 4.89
N SER A 218 -17.68 7.60 4.45
CA SER A 218 -16.61 8.47 4.95
C SER A 218 -16.84 8.84 6.42
N SER A 219 -18.05 9.23 6.79
CA SER A 219 -18.40 9.52 8.19
C SER A 219 -18.22 8.30 9.09
N PHE A 220 -18.68 7.13 8.64
CA PHE A 220 -18.45 5.86 9.33
C PHE A 220 -16.95 5.59 9.53
N GLY A 221 -16.14 5.73 8.47
CA GLY A 221 -14.71 5.46 8.53
C GLY A 221 -13.95 6.38 9.48
N GLU A 222 -14.34 7.65 9.60
CA GLU A 222 -13.74 8.56 10.59
C GLU A 222 -14.13 8.20 12.03
N ARG A 223 -15.41 7.87 12.29
CA ARG A 223 -15.87 7.45 13.61
C ARG A 223 -15.18 6.16 14.07
N LEU A 224 -15.03 5.20 13.16
CA LEU A 224 -14.29 3.96 13.45
C LEU A 224 -12.82 4.26 13.78
N ALA A 225 -12.15 5.10 12.98
CA ALA A 225 -10.75 5.44 13.24
C ALA A 225 -10.55 6.22 14.54
N ALA A 226 -11.47 7.12 14.90
CA ALA A 226 -11.43 7.82 16.18
C ALA A 226 -11.52 6.82 17.36
N ARG A 227 -12.45 5.86 17.29
CA ARG A 227 -12.59 4.81 18.32
C ARG A 227 -11.37 3.91 18.42
N LEU A 228 -10.81 3.49 17.28
CA LEU A 228 -9.56 2.71 17.24
C LEU A 228 -8.40 3.48 17.86
N ARG A 229 -8.23 4.77 17.52
CA ARG A 229 -7.17 5.60 18.12
C ARG A 229 -7.34 5.79 19.61
N ASN A 230 -8.55 6.06 20.08
CA ASN A 230 -8.81 6.24 21.50
C ASN A 230 -8.55 4.94 22.29
N SER A 231 -9.04 3.81 21.77
CA SER A 231 -8.82 2.50 22.42
C SER A 231 -7.36 2.09 22.41
N LEU A 232 -6.67 2.26 21.28
CA LEU A 232 -5.24 1.96 21.16
C LEU A 232 -4.41 2.85 22.07
N PHE A 233 -4.68 4.16 22.10
CA PHE A 233 -3.98 5.09 22.99
C PHE A 233 -4.21 4.75 24.47
N THR A 234 -5.45 4.41 24.84
CA THR A 234 -5.78 3.97 26.20
C THR A 234 -5.03 2.70 26.59
N SER A 235 -4.95 1.72 25.69
CA SER A 235 -4.18 0.49 25.94
C SER A 235 -2.68 0.78 26.07
N LEU A 236 -2.11 1.59 25.16
CA LEU A 236 -0.69 1.91 25.15
C LEU A 236 -0.25 2.66 26.42
N VAL A 237 -1.00 3.67 26.87
CA VAL A 237 -0.66 4.44 28.08
C VAL A 237 -0.74 3.59 29.35
N LYS A 238 -1.56 2.54 29.36
CA LYS A 238 -1.68 1.61 30.49
C LYS A 238 -0.57 0.55 30.52
N GLN A 239 0.25 0.43 29.47
CA GLN A 239 1.34 -0.56 29.44
C GLN A 239 2.45 -0.24 30.44
N ASP A 240 3.15 -1.28 30.88
CA ASP A 240 4.30 -1.18 31.76
C ASP A 240 5.51 -0.49 31.10
N VAL A 241 6.44 0.01 31.91
CA VAL A 241 7.64 0.70 31.41
C VAL A 241 8.55 -0.25 30.62
N GLN A 242 8.58 -1.54 31.00
CA GLN A 242 9.29 -2.58 30.24
C GLN A 242 8.83 -2.63 28.77
N PHE A 243 7.54 -2.48 28.50
CA PHE A 243 7.02 -2.40 27.14
C PHE A 243 7.60 -1.22 26.35
N PHE A 244 7.70 -0.04 26.98
CA PHE A 244 8.25 1.17 26.35
C PHE A 244 9.76 1.12 26.17
N ASP A 245 10.50 0.42 27.02
CA ASP A 245 11.94 0.21 26.81
C ASP A 245 12.22 -0.72 25.63
N ALA A 246 11.33 -1.69 25.40
CA ALA A 246 11.44 -2.65 24.31
C ALA A 246 11.04 -2.04 22.94
N HIS A 247 10.18 -1.02 22.93
CA HIS A 247 9.61 -0.45 21.70
C HIS A 247 9.98 1.02 21.51
N LYS A 248 10.43 1.38 20.31
CA LYS A 248 10.72 2.78 19.99
C LYS A 248 9.43 3.61 19.97
N THR A 249 9.42 4.77 20.62
CA THR A 249 8.27 5.68 20.63
C THR A 249 7.78 6.05 19.22
N GLY A 250 8.70 6.24 18.27
CA GLY A 250 8.37 6.51 16.87
C GLY A 250 7.60 5.38 16.19
N GLU A 251 7.85 4.12 16.57
CA GLU A 251 7.07 2.98 16.09
C GLU A 251 5.63 3.05 16.61
N LEU A 252 5.45 3.27 17.92
CA LEU A 252 4.14 3.38 18.56
C LEU A 252 3.29 4.52 17.96
N ILE A 253 3.89 5.68 17.69
CA ILE A 253 3.23 6.80 17.00
C ILE A 253 2.81 6.40 15.58
N SER A 254 3.67 5.67 14.87
CA SER A 254 3.34 5.16 13.52
C SER A 254 2.17 4.16 13.55
N ARG A 255 2.09 3.29 14.58
CA ARG A 255 0.93 2.40 14.79
C ARG A 255 -0.36 3.21 14.96
N LEU A 256 -0.32 4.24 15.82
CA LEU A 256 -1.49 5.07 16.14
C LEU A 256 -1.98 5.91 14.95
N SER A 257 -1.06 6.36 14.10
CA SER A 257 -1.38 7.22 12.95
C SER A 257 -1.52 6.45 11.64
N SER A 258 -0.40 5.89 11.15
CA SER A 258 -0.30 5.29 9.81
C SER A 258 -1.08 3.99 9.72
N ASP A 259 -0.91 3.06 10.66
CA ASP A 259 -1.56 1.75 10.56
C ASP A 259 -3.08 1.85 10.73
N VAL A 260 -3.57 2.71 11.64
CA VAL A 260 -5.01 2.99 11.77
C VAL A 260 -5.56 3.62 10.49
N GLN A 261 -4.82 4.54 9.87
CA GLN A 261 -5.23 5.17 8.61
C GLN A 261 -5.25 4.18 7.44
N ASP A 262 -4.27 3.30 7.35
CA ASP A 262 -4.20 2.25 6.33
C ASP A 262 -5.33 1.23 6.49
N PHE A 263 -5.61 0.81 7.73
CA PHE A 263 -6.73 -0.08 8.04
C PHE A 263 -8.07 0.55 7.65
N LYS A 264 -8.32 1.81 8.06
CA LYS A 264 -9.52 2.57 7.69
C LYS A 264 -9.66 2.70 6.18
N SER A 265 -8.59 3.07 5.48
CA SER A 265 -8.60 3.25 4.03
C SER A 265 -8.93 1.93 3.33
N ALA A 266 -8.27 0.84 3.74
CA ALA A 266 -8.55 -0.49 3.21
C ALA A 266 -10.00 -0.91 3.46
N PHE A 267 -10.52 -0.76 4.68
CA PHE A 267 -11.90 -1.08 5.02
C PHE A 267 -12.90 -0.29 4.15
N LYS A 268 -12.69 1.02 4.02
CA LYS A 268 -13.51 1.88 3.15
C LYS A 268 -13.50 1.39 1.70
N GLN A 269 -12.34 1.02 1.16
CA GLN A 269 -12.22 0.51 -0.21
C GLN A 269 -12.90 -0.86 -0.37
N ILE A 270 -12.78 -1.75 0.62
CA ILE A 270 -13.40 -3.09 0.58
C ILE A 270 -14.93 -2.96 0.52
N VAL A 271 -15.50 -2.14 1.38
CA VAL A 271 -16.95 -1.94 1.44
C VAL A 271 -17.47 -1.22 0.20
N SER A 272 -16.83 -0.11 -0.21
CA SER A 272 -17.32 0.67 -1.36
C SER A 272 -17.00 0.01 -2.70
N GLN A 273 -15.72 -0.20 -2.97
CA GLN A 273 -15.26 -0.66 -4.28
C GLN A 273 -15.44 -2.16 -4.44
N GLY A 274 -15.26 -2.94 -3.38
CA GLY A 274 -15.42 -4.40 -3.39
C GLY A 274 -16.85 -4.80 -3.64
N LEU A 275 -17.79 -4.34 -2.81
CA LEU A 275 -19.22 -4.64 -2.98
C LEU A 275 -19.70 -4.24 -4.38
N ARG A 276 -19.36 -3.03 -4.82
CA ARG A 276 -19.74 -2.53 -6.14
C ARG A 276 -19.17 -3.39 -7.27
N SER A 277 -17.87 -3.68 -7.23
CA SER A 277 -17.20 -4.39 -8.33
C SER A 277 -17.59 -5.86 -8.38
N VAL A 278 -17.83 -6.51 -7.23
CA VAL A 278 -18.36 -7.89 -7.17
C VAL A 278 -19.79 -7.93 -7.72
N THR A 279 -20.66 -7.03 -7.25
CA THR A 279 -22.06 -6.96 -7.74
C THR A 279 -22.12 -6.66 -9.23
N GLN A 280 -21.28 -5.74 -9.72
CA GLN A 280 -21.17 -5.42 -11.15
C GLN A 280 -20.68 -6.63 -11.95
N THR A 281 -19.67 -7.34 -11.47
CA THR A 281 -19.14 -8.52 -12.16
C THR A 281 -20.21 -9.61 -12.25
N VAL A 282 -20.85 -9.96 -11.13
CA VAL A 282 -21.92 -10.97 -11.09
C VAL A 282 -23.11 -10.53 -11.96
N GLY A 283 -23.58 -9.29 -11.82
CA GLY A 283 -24.71 -8.77 -12.58
C GLY A 283 -24.45 -8.73 -14.08
N CYS A 284 -23.26 -8.31 -14.52
CA CYS A 284 -22.89 -8.33 -15.94
C CYS A 284 -22.72 -9.76 -16.47
N VAL A 285 -22.18 -10.70 -15.70
CA VAL A 285 -22.07 -12.11 -16.12
C VAL A 285 -23.46 -12.71 -16.34
N VAL A 286 -24.39 -12.50 -15.40
CA VAL A 286 -25.80 -12.95 -15.55
C VAL A 286 -26.44 -12.32 -16.79
N THR A 287 -26.22 -11.01 -17.00
CA THR A 287 -26.74 -10.29 -18.17
C THR A 287 -26.19 -10.85 -19.49
N LEU A 288 -24.89 -11.17 -19.56
CA LEU A 288 -24.28 -11.79 -20.73
C LEU A 288 -24.91 -13.15 -21.06
N PHE A 289 -25.11 -13.99 -20.04
CA PHE A 289 -25.77 -15.28 -20.20
C PHE A 289 -27.22 -15.15 -20.69
N MET A 290 -27.95 -14.11 -20.24
CA MET A 290 -29.30 -13.82 -20.73
C MET A 290 -29.34 -13.33 -22.18
N ILE A 291 -28.33 -12.57 -22.63
CA ILE A 291 -28.28 -12.05 -23.99
C ILE A 291 -27.94 -13.15 -25.01
N SER A 292 -26.83 -13.88 -24.81
CA SER A 292 -26.40 -14.91 -25.75
C SER A 292 -25.49 -15.95 -25.07
N PRO A 293 -26.03 -17.12 -24.71
CA PRO A 293 -25.24 -18.20 -24.10
C PRO A 293 -24.06 -18.65 -24.98
N LYS A 294 -24.23 -18.64 -26.31
CA LYS A 294 -23.20 -19.07 -27.28
C LYS A 294 -21.96 -18.16 -27.22
N LEU A 295 -22.15 -16.84 -27.21
CA LEU A 295 -21.04 -15.87 -27.14
C LEU A 295 -20.39 -15.86 -25.74
N THR A 296 -21.19 -16.02 -24.69
CA THR A 296 -20.67 -16.08 -23.31
C THR A 296 -19.77 -17.29 -23.09
N LEU A 297 -20.14 -18.47 -23.59
CA LEU A 297 -19.30 -19.67 -23.52
C LEU A 297 -17.99 -19.51 -24.31
N LEU A 298 -18.04 -18.85 -25.47
CA LEU A 298 -16.84 -18.55 -26.25
C LEU A 298 -15.86 -17.68 -25.43
N ILE A 299 -16.31 -16.57 -24.84
CA ILE A 299 -15.47 -15.74 -23.96
C ILE A 299 -15.00 -16.54 -22.73
N GLY A 300 -15.91 -17.32 -22.14
CA GLY A 300 -15.64 -18.16 -20.96
C GLY A 300 -14.49 -19.16 -21.19
N SER A 301 -14.30 -19.63 -22.42
CA SER A 301 -13.18 -20.50 -22.79
C SER A 301 -11.86 -19.75 -23.02
N LEU A 302 -11.92 -18.52 -23.56
CA LEU A 302 -10.73 -17.73 -23.91
C LEU A 302 -10.13 -17.03 -22.68
N VAL A 303 -10.97 -16.54 -21.76
CA VAL A 303 -10.53 -15.77 -20.59
C VAL A 303 -9.56 -16.56 -19.68
N PRO A 304 -9.82 -17.84 -19.31
CA PRO A 304 -8.88 -18.63 -18.52
C PRO A 304 -7.49 -18.74 -19.15
N THR A 305 -7.42 -18.91 -20.48
CA THR A 305 -6.16 -19.00 -21.22
C THR A 305 -5.36 -17.69 -21.07
N VAL A 306 -6.02 -16.55 -21.21
CA VAL A 306 -5.39 -15.23 -21.02
C VAL A 306 -4.91 -15.05 -19.57
N ILE A 307 -5.70 -15.49 -18.59
CA ILE A 307 -5.33 -15.41 -17.16
C ILE A 307 -4.10 -16.27 -16.88
N ILE A 308 -4.02 -17.50 -17.40
CA ILE A 308 -2.87 -18.38 -17.21
C ILE A 308 -1.60 -17.75 -17.82
N CYS A 309 -1.66 -17.25 -19.05
CA CYS A 309 -0.54 -16.56 -19.65
C CYS A 309 -0.13 -15.29 -18.86
N GLY A 310 -1.11 -14.50 -18.43
CA GLY A 310 -0.89 -13.29 -17.64
C GLY A 310 -0.27 -13.55 -16.27
N THR A 311 -0.70 -14.61 -15.58
CA THR A 311 -0.15 -14.99 -14.26
C THR A 311 1.30 -15.48 -14.36
N LEU A 312 1.64 -16.22 -15.43
CA LEU A 312 3.02 -16.64 -15.69
C LEU A 312 3.95 -15.43 -15.90
N LEU A 313 3.57 -14.50 -16.77
CA LEU A 313 4.33 -13.25 -16.99
C LEU A 313 4.37 -12.39 -15.72
N GLY A 314 3.26 -12.32 -14.98
CA GLY A 314 3.19 -11.61 -13.70
C GLY A 314 4.09 -12.20 -12.62
N SER A 315 4.37 -13.50 -12.65
CA SER A 315 5.31 -14.14 -11.71
C SER A 315 6.75 -13.65 -11.91
N VAL A 316 7.19 -13.54 -13.17
CA VAL A 316 8.49 -12.97 -13.55
C VAL A 316 8.57 -11.50 -13.10
N LEU A 317 7.52 -10.72 -13.36
CA LEU A 317 7.49 -9.31 -12.98
C LEU A 317 7.54 -9.10 -11.47
N ARG A 318 6.87 -9.96 -10.69
CA ARG A 318 6.97 -9.98 -9.23
C ARG A 318 8.38 -10.24 -8.74
N LYS A 319 9.14 -11.13 -9.40
CA LYS A 319 10.54 -11.38 -9.08
C LYS A 319 11.41 -10.14 -9.34
N LEU A 320 11.29 -9.52 -10.52
CA LEU A 320 12.02 -8.27 -10.82
C LEU A 320 11.65 -7.15 -9.84
N SER A 321 10.37 -7.05 -9.48
CA SER A 321 9.91 -6.05 -8.50
C SER A 321 10.54 -6.25 -7.13
N ARG A 322 10.70 -7.51 -6.71
CA ARG A 322 11.34 -7.84 -5.44
C ARG A 322 12.83 -7.48 -5.45
N GLU A 323 13.55 -7.83 -6.52
CA GLU A 323 14.97 -7.46 -6.68
C GLU A 323 15.16 -5.94 -6.67
N ALA A 324 14.31 -5.18 -7.36
CA ALA A 324 14.35 -3.71 -7.36
C ALA A 324 14.04 -3.10 -5.97
N GLN A 325 13.09 -3.68 -5.22
CA GLN A 325 12.76 -3.23 -3.87
C GLN A 325 13.87 -3.55 -2.86
N GLU A 326 14.50 -4.72 -2.96
CA GLU A 326 15.64 -5.10 -2.11
C GLU A 326 16.81 -4.12 -2.30
N GLN A 327 17.13 -3.75 -3.55
CA GLN A 327 18.18 -2.77 -3.83
C GLN A 327 17.83 -1.36 -3.32
N LEU A 328 16.56 -0.93 -3.46
CA LEU A 328 16.10 0.34 -2.90
C LEU A 328 16.22 0.36 -1.37
N ALA A 329 15.93 -0.76 -0.70
CA ALA A 329 16.08 -0.87 0.75
C ALA A 329 17.54 -0.71 1.19
N THR A 330 18.50 -1.23 0.43
CA THR A 330 19.94 -1.02 0.68
C THR A 330 20.31 0.46 0.59
N ALA A 331 19.87 1.17 -0.46
CA ALA A 331 20.12 2.61 -0.59
C ALA A 331 19.51 3.43 0.55
N LEU A 332 18.29 3.07 1.00
CA LEU A 332 17.66 3.70 2.15
C LEU A 332 18.38 3.40 3.46
N ALA A 333 18.95 2.21 3.63
CA ALA A 333 19.73 1.86 4.81
C ALA A 333 21.01 2.72 4.91
N VAL A 334 21.70 2.94 3.78
CA VAL A 334 22.85 3.87 3.74
C VAL A 334 22.41 5.27 4.17
N ALA A 335 21.32 5.80 3.59
CA ALA A 335 20.83 7.12 3.97
C ALA A 335 20.43 7.23 5.46
N ASP A 336 19.79 6.19 6.02
CA ASP A 336 19.40 6.14 7.43
C ASP A 336 20.63 6.15 8.35
N GLU A 337 21.68 5.37 8.02
CA GLU A 337 22.93 5.33 8.78
C GLU A 337 23.70 6.66 8.71
N SER A 338 23.87 7.23 7.51
CA SER A 338 24.63 8.48 7.34
C SER A 338 23.91 9.68 7.97
N LEU A 339 22.58 9.77 7.84
CA LEU A 339 21.80 10.87 8.43
C LEU A 339 21.61 10.70 9.94
N GLY A 340 21.39 9.47 10.40
CA GLY A 340 21.30 9.16 11.83
C GLY A 340 22.60 9.49 12.58
N ASN A 341 23.74 9.29 11.92
CA ASN A 341 25.07 9.54 12.47
C ASN A 341 25.77 10.75 11.84
N VAL A 342 25.03 11.76 11.42
CA VAL A 342 25.57 12.92 10.69
C VAL A 342 26.70 13.65 11.43
N ARG A 343 26.67 13.66 12.78
CA ARG A 343 27.74 14.24 13.61
C ARG A 343 29.06 13.49 13.42
N THR A 344 29.03 12.16 13.30
CA THR A 344 30.21 11.32 13.05
C THR A 344 30.74 11.55 11.64
N VAL A 345 29.86 11.60 10.64
CA VAL A 345 30.26 11.88 9.25
C VAL A 345 30.97 13.24 9.15
N LYS A 346 30.43 14.26 9.84
CA LYS A 346 31.03 15.60 9.93
C LYS A 346 32.33 15.62 10.72
N ALA A 347 32.43 14.87 11.81
CA ALA A 347 33.65 14.78 12.62
C ALA A 347 34.85 14.24 11.81
N PHE A 348 34.60 13.33 10.87
CA PHE A 348 35.62 12.77 9.98
C PHE A 348 35.70 13.43 8.59
N ALA A 349 34.93 14.50 8.34
CA ALA A 349 34.86 15.20 7.04
C ALA A 349 34.69 14.25 5.83
N MET A 350 33.86 13.19 5.98
CA MET A 350 33.65 12.14 4.97
C MET A 350 32.37 12.34 4.13
N GLU A 351 31.83 13.56 4.04
CA GLU A 351 30.55 13.80 3.35
C GLU A 351 30.58 13.36 1.87
N ASN A 352 31.66 13.66 1.16
CA ASN A 352 31.78 13.29 -0.26
C ASN A 352 31.83 11.76 -0.46
N LYS A 353 32.37 11.02 0.51
CA LYS A 353 32.44 9.56 0.46
C LYS A 353 31.05 8.94 0.64
N GLU A 354 30.30 9.43 1.63
CA GLU A 354 28.92 9.02 1.88
C GLU A 354 27.98 9.37 0.69
N ILE A 355 28.16 10.56 0.10
CA ILE A 355 27.44 10.96 -1.11
C ILE A 355 27.75 10.00 -2.28
N GLY A 356 29.02 9.61 -2.46
CA GLY A 356 29.42 8.65 -3.48
C GLY A 356 28.78 7.28 -3.30
N LEU A 357 28.84 6.73 -2.08
CA LEU A 357 28.21 5.46 -1.72
C LEU A 357 26.70 5.46 -1.98
N TYR A 358 26.00 6.51 -1.55
CA TYR A 358 24.57 6.63 -1.81
C TYR A 358 24.26 6.74 -3.31
N THR A 359 25.07 7.50 -4.06
CA THR A 359 24.91 7.65 -5.51
C THR A 359 25.07 6.32 -6.25
N ASP A 360 26.05 5.50 -5.87
CA ASP A 360 26.29 4.19 -6.46
C ASP A 360 25.13 3.21 -6.21
N GLU A 361 24.61 3.17 -4.98
CA GLU A 361 23.46 2.32 -4.62
C GLU A 361 22.17 2.77 -5.32
N VAL A 362 21.97 4.09 -5.47
CA VAL A 362 20.83 4.66 -6.21
C VAL A 362 20.95 4.35 -7.71
N GLU A 363 22.14 4.41 -8.31
CA GLU A 363 22.33 4.08 -9.72
C GLU A 363 22.04 2.59 -10.00
N GLN A 364 22.44 1.70 -9.09
CA GLN A 364 22.04 0.29 -9.17
C GLN A 364 20.52 0.12 -9.05
N SER A 365 19.89 0.82 -8.10
CA SER A 365 18.43 0.85 -7.95
C SER A 365 17.74 1.36 -9.22
N ARG A 366 18.27 2.41 -9.86
CA ARG A 366 17.76 2.96 -11.14
C ARG A 366 17.75 1.89 -12.22
N ARG A 367 18.87 1.17 -12.44
CA ARG A 367 18.98 0.13 -13.47
C ARG A 367 17.97 -1.00 -13.28
N LEU A 368 17.75 -1.44 -12.04
CA LEU A 368 16.76 -2.47 -11.73
C LEU A 368 15.33 -1.96 -11.93
N ASN A 369 15.03 -0.74 -11.48
CA ASN A 369 13.71 -0.11 -11.67
C ASN A 369 13.40 0.16 -13.15
N GLU A 370 14.40 0.51 -13.97
CA GLU A 370 14.21 0.65 -15.42
C GLU A 370 13.91 -0.68 -16.10
N ARG A 371 14.63 -1.75 -15.76
CA ARG A 371 14.32 -3.10 -16.25
C ARG A 371 12.92 -3.54 -15.84
N LEU A 372 12.54 -3.29 -14.59
CA LEU A 372 11.18 -3.52 -14.11
C LEU A 372 10.17 -2.69 -14.90
N GLY A 373 10.46 -1.41 -15.15
CA GLY A 373 9.61 -0.49 -15.92
C GLY A 373 9.38 -0.95 -17.36
N ILE A 374 10.43 -1.39 -18.05
CA ILE A 374 10.34 -1.99 -19.40
C ILE A 374 9.49 -3.26 -19.34
N GLY A 375 9.69 -4.11 -18.32
CA GLY A 375 8.88 -5.31 -18.10
C GLY A 375 7.39 -5.00 -17.88
N ILE A 376 7.08 -3.99 -17.05
CA ILE A 376 5.71 -3.50 -16.83
C ILE A 376 5.12 -2.97 -18.14
N GLY A 377 5.89 -2.18 -18.90
CA GLY A 377 5.48 -1.62 -20.19
C GLY A 377 5.14 -2.70 -21.21
N ALA A 378 6.01 -3.69 -21.38
CA ALA A 378 5.77 -4.83 -22.27
C ALA A 378 4.53 -5.64 -21.84
N PHE A 379 4.38 -5.90 -20.53
CA PHE A 379 3.21 -6.60 -20.00
C PHE A 379 1.91 -5.83 -20.25
N GLN A 380 1.90 -4.52 -20.00
CA GLN A 380 0.74 -3.66 -20.21
C GLN A 380 0.38 -3.57 -21.70
N GLY A 381 1.38 -3.45 -22.58
CA GLY A 381 1.20 -3.43 -24.03
C GLY A 381 0.60 -4.74 -24.54
N LEU A 382 1.16 -5.89 -24.14
CA LEU A 382 0.65 -7.20 -24.50
C LEU A 382 -0.79 -7.41 -23.98
N THR A 383 -1.05 -7.05 -22.72
CA THR A 383 -2.39 -7.15 -22.14
C THR A 383 -3.40 -6.30 -22.90
N ASN A 384 -3.05 -5.06 -23.24
CA ASN A 384 -3.92 -4.18 -24.02
C ASN A 384 -4.19 -4.74 -25.43
N MET A 385 -3.17 -5.30 -26.08
CA MET A 385 -3.32 -5.96 -27.37
C MET A 385 -4.27 -7.17 -27.28
N THR A 386 -4.09 -8.04 -26.28
CA THR A 386 -4.94 -9.21 -26.06
C THR A 386 -6.39 -8.83 -25.79
N ILE A 387 -6.64 -7.78 -25.01
CA ILE A 387 -7.99 -7.28 -24.73
C ILE A 387 -8.68 -6.78 -26.01
N ASN A 388 -7.97 -5.99 -26.83
CA ASN A 388 -8.52 -5.49 -28.09
C ASN A 388 -8.74 -6.64 -29.10
N ALA A 389 -7.83 -7.61 -29.15
CA ALA A 389 -7.99 -8.81 -29.96
C ALA A 389 -9.21 -9.64 -29.52
N LEU A 390 -9.43 -9.82 -28.21
CA LEU A 390 -10.61 -10.49 -27.68
C LEU A 390 -11.90 -9.74 -28.07
N SER A 391 -11.90 -8.41 -27.98
CA SER A 391 -13.03 -7.58 -28.41
C SER A 391 -13.32 -7.76 -29.91
N LEU A 392 -12.29 -7.88 -30.74
CA LEU A 392 -12.44 -8.14 -32.18
C LEU A 392 -12.99 -9.54 -32.47
N VAL A 393 -12.53 -10.57 -31.75
CA VAL A 393 -13.08 -11.93 -31.85
C VAL A 393 -14.57 -11.95 -31.51
N VAL A 394 -14.95 -11.24 -30.44
CA VAL A 394 -16.36 -11.10 -30.04
C VAL A 394 -17.16 -10.36 -31.10
N LEU A 395 -16.61 -9.30 -31.71
CA LEU A 395 -17.28 -8.57 -32.79
C LEU A 395 -17.46 -9.44 -34.04
N TYR A 396 -16.46 -10.22 -34.41
CA TYR A 396 -16.53 -11.11 -35.57
C TYR A 396 -17.56 -12.25 -35.36
N ALA A 397 -17.48 -12.94 -34.22
CA ALA A 397 -18.43 -13.99 -33.87
C ALA A 397 -19.85 -13.43 -33.65
N GLY A 398 -19.98 -12.27 -32.98
CA GLY A 398 -21.26 -11.60 -32.79
C GLY A 398 -21.86 -11.09 -34.10
N GLY A 399 -21.02 -10.64 -35.05
CA GLY A 399 -21.43 -10.22 -36.38
C GLY A 399 -21.95 -11.37 -37.25
N SER A 400 -21.36 -12.57 -37.15
CA SER A 400 -21.90 -13.74 -37.85
C SER A 400 -23.25 -14.20 -37.27
N LEU A 401 -23.44 -14.10 -35.95
CA LEU A 401 -24.74 -14.36 -35.29
C LEU A 401 -25.80 -13.32 -35.65
N LEU A 402 -25.39 -12.07 -35.87
CA LEU A 402 -26.26 -11.02 -36.38
C LEU A 402 -26.69 -11.31 -37.83
N ALA A 403 -25.77 -11.77 -38.68
CA ALA A 403 -26.08 -12.15 -40.06
C ALA A 403 -27.05 -13.35 -40.15
N SER A 404 -26.99 -14.29 -39.19
CA SER A 404 -27.95 -15.40 -39.08
C SER A 404 -29.28 -15.02 -38.41
N SER A 405 -29.51 -13.73 -38.14
CA SER A 405 -30.71 -13.20 -37.46
C SER A 405 -30.98 -13.81 -36.07
N GLU A 406 -29.98 -14.43 -35.43
CA GLU A 406 -30.11 -14.98 -34.07
C GLU A 406 -29.94 -13.89 -32.99
N LEU A 407 -29.41 -12.71 -33.36
CA LEU A 407 -29.01 -11.67 -32.42
C LEU A 407 -29.29 -10.27 -32.99
N SER A 408 -29.86 -9.37 -32.19
CA SER A 408 -30.16 -7.98 -32.58
C SER A 408 -28.92 -7.06 -32.45
N PRO A 409 -28.74 -6.02 -33.30
CA PRO A 409 -27.61 -5.08 -33.19
C PRO A 409 -27.43 -4.46 -31.79
N GLY A 410 -28.53 -4.10 -31.12
CA GLY A 410 -28.52 -3.56 -29.75
C GLY A 410 -28.12 -4.60 -28.70
N ASN A 411 -28.43 -5.87 -28.90
CA ASN A 411 -27.96 -6.96 -28.03
C ASN A 411 -26.45 -7.15 -28.17
N LEU A 412 -25.90 -7.05 -29.38
CA LEU A 412 -24.46 -7.12 -29.61
C LEU A 412 -23.73 -5.93 -28.96
N MET A 413 -24.27 -4.73 -29.08
CA MET A 413 -23.72 -3.53 -28.43
C MET A 413 -23.77 -3.64 -26.90
N SER A 414 -24.91 -4.10 -26.36
CA SER A 414 -25.07 -4.36 -24.92
C SER A 414 -24.07 -5.39 -24.41
N PHE A 415 -23.81 -6.44 -25.20
CA PHE A 415 -22.85 -7.49 -24.90
C PHE A 415 -21.41 -6.95 -24.86
N LEU A 416 -21.00 -6.16 -25.84
CA LEU A 416 -19.69 -5.52 -25.89
C LEU A 416 -19.48 -4.55 -24.71
N ALA A 417 -20.46 -3.68 -24.45
CA ALA A 417 -20.40 -2.72 -23.35
C ALA A 417 -20.37 -3.42 -21.96
N SER A 418 -21.16 -4.48 -21.77
CA SER A 418 -21.15 -5.28 -20.54
C SER A 418 -19.82 -6.01 -20.32
N THR A 419 -19.22 -6.53 -21.40
CA THR A 419 -17.88 -7.17 -21.36
C THR A 419 -16.80 -6.19 -20.91
N GLN A 420 -16.82 -4.96 -21.42
CA GLN A 420 -15.90 -3.89 -21.00
C GLN A 420 -16.08 -3.49 -19.52
N LEU A 421 -17.33 -3.48 -19.03
CA LEU A 421 -17.60 -3.25 -17.61
C LEU A 421 -17.06 -4.36 -16.71
N ILE A 422 -17.18 -5.63 -17.12
CA ILE A 422 -16.59 -6.77 -16.39
C ILE A 422 -15.08 -6.61 -16.31
N GLN A 423 -14.42 -6.30 -17.43
CA GLN A 423 -12.98 -6.11 -17.47
C GLN A 423 -12.52 -5.02 -16.48
N ARG A 424 -13.20 -3.86 -16.45
CA ARG A 424 -12.91 -2.78 -15.50
C ARG A 424 -13.15 -3.22 -14.05
N SER A 425 -14.24 -3.94 -13.79
CA SER A 425 -14.61 -4.41 -12.46
C SER A 425 -13.62 -5.44 -11.92
N MET A 426 -13.20 -6.40 -12.76
CA MET A 426 -12.16 -7.38 -12.41
C MET A 426 -10.81 -6.69 -12.13
N GLY A 427 -10.44 -5.68 -12.92
CA GLY A 427 -9.25 -4.87 -12.66
C GLY A 427 -9.29 -4.19 -11.30
N ASN A 428 -10.45 -3.63 -10.93
CA ASN A 428 -10.67 -3.01 -9.63
C ASN A 428 -10.59 -4.02 -8.48
N ILE A 429 -11.17 -5.21 -8.63
CA ILE A 429 -11.07 -6.30 -7.64
C ILE A 429 -9.60 -6.70 -7.41
N SER A 430 -8.81 -6.79 -8.48
CA SER A 430 -7.38 -7.11 -8.39
C SER A 430 -6.60 -6.06 -7.57
N VAL A 431 -6.84 -4.76 -7.83
CA VAL A 431 -6.23 -3.68 -7.04
C VAL A 431 -6.70 -3.72 -5.59
N LEU A 432 -7.98 -3.98 -5.38
CA LEU A 432 -8.57 -4.06 -4.05
C LEU A 432 -7.95 -5.19 -3.22
N PHE A 433 -7.64 -6.33 -3.83
CA PHE A 433 -7.00 -7.44 -3.14
C PHE A 433 -5.66 -7.04 -2.49
N GLY A 434 -4.86 -6.21 -3.17
CA GLY A 434 -3.64 -5.65 -2.59
C GLY A 434 -3.91 -4.73 -1.39
N GLN A 435 -4.99 -3.94 -1.44
CA GLN A 435 -5.41 -3.10 -0.31
C GLN A 435 -5.91 -3.93 0.87
N VAL A 436 -6.62 -5.04 0.61
CA VAL A 436 -7.09 -5.98 1.63
C VAL A 436 -5.92 -6.54 2.42
N ILE A 437 -4.88 -7.03 1.75
CA ILE A 437 -3.69 -7.59 2.42
C ILE A 437 -2.99 -6.54 3.28
N ARG A 438 -2.81 -5.32 2.75
CA ARG A 438 -2.22 -4.20 3.51
C ARG A 438 -3.07 -3.83 4.72
N GLY A 439 -4.37 -3.70 4.53
CA GLY A 439 -5.34 -3.40 5.58
C GLY A 439 -5.33 -4.45 6.68
N LEU A 440 -5.42 -5.74 6.34
CA LEU A 440 -5.34 -6.85 7.29
C LEU A 440 -4.04 -6.83 8.09
N SER A 441 -2.91 -6.56 7.44
CA SER A 441 -1.60 -6.48 8.11
C SER A 441 -1.50 -5.27 9.05
N ALA A 442 -2.05 -4.12 8.66
CA ALA A 442 -2.12 -2.94 9.52
C ALA A 442 -3.07 -3.17 10.71
N GLY A 443 -4.25 -3.72 10.44
CA GLY A 443 -5.24 -4.07 11.46
C GLY A 443 -4.69 -5.05 12.48
N SER A 444 -4.04 -6.14 12.05
CA SER A 444 -3.42 -7.13 12.94
C SER A 444 -2.45 -6.47 13.94
N ARG A 445 -1.61 -5.54 13.48
CA ARG A 445 -0.65 -4.81 14.33
C ARG A 445 -1.34 -3.84 15.30
N VAL A 446 -2.45 -3.21 14.88
CA VAL A 446 -3.27 -2.36 15.76
C VAL A 446 -3.96 -3.19 16.84
N PHE A 447 -4.56 -4.32 16.48
CA PHE A 447 -5.24 -5.21 17.43
C PHE A 447 -4.26 -5.90 18.39
N GLU A 448 -3.05 -6.26 17.93
CA GLU A 448 -2.00 -6.81 18.79
C GLU A 448 -1.71 -5.94 20.01
N TYR A 449 -1.57 -4.61 19.82
CA TYR A 449 -1.34 -3.67 20.94
C TYR A 449 -2.62 -3.30 21.70
N MET A 450 -3.78 -3.47 21.09
CA MET A 450 -5.06 -3.15 21.73
C MET A 450 -5.47 -4.21 22.74
N ILE A 451 -5.14 -5.48 22.48
CA ILE A 451 -5.47 -6.65 23.33
C ILE A 451 -4.38 -6.88 24.38
N LEU A 452 -3.24 -6.20 24.27
CA LEU A 452 -2.13 -6.38 25.19
C LEU A 452 -2.52 -5.95 26.61
N GLU A 453 -2.48 -6.87 27.56
CA GLU A 453 -2.67 -6.59 28.98
C GLU A 453 -1.33 -6.24 29.63
N PRO A 454 -1.25 -5.17 30.44
CA PRO A 454 -0.02 -4.82 31.16
C PRO A 454 0.30 -5.89 32.20
N LYS A 455 1.59 -6.18 32.40
CA LYS A 455 2.00 -7.11 33.46
C LYS A 455 1.76 -6.53 34.86
N ILE A 456 2.06 -5.24 35.02
CA ILE A 456 1.84 -4.50 36.25
C ILE A 456 0.59 -3.65 36.04
N SER A 457 -0.52 -4.06 36.65
CA SER A 457 -1.78 -3.33 36.60
C SER A 457 -1.76 -2.15 37.57
N ASN A 458 -2.10 -0.94 37.09
CA ASN A 458 -2.20 0.25 37.92
C ASN A 458 -3.47 0.30 38.79
N GLN A 459 -4.38 -0.68 38.69
CA GLN A 459 -5.65 -0.69 39.42
C GLN A 459 -5.71 -1.75 40.52
N ASP A 460 -4.79 -2.71 40.51
CA ASP A 460 -4.75 -3.80 41.46
C ASP A 460 -3.80 -3.48 42.62
N GLY A 461 -4.16 -3.91 43.82
CA GLY A 461 -3.33 -3.77 45.03
C GLY A 461 -4.03 -3.09 46.20
N HIS A 462 -3.43 -3.24 47.38
CA HIS A 462 -3.89 -2.63 48.62
C HIS A 462 -3.49 -1.14 48.66
N CYS A 463 -4.38 -0.29 49.18
CA CYS A 463 -4.11 1.13 49.43
C CYS A 463 -4.23 1.39 50.94
N PRO A 464 -3.12 1.30 51.70
CA PRO A 464 -3.11 1.65 53.12
C PRO A 464 -3.50 3.13 53.31
N ASP A 465 -4.08 3.45 54.47
CA ASP A 465 -4.35 4.83 54.82
C ASP A 465 -3.03 5.58 55.06
N LEU A 466 -2.88 6.78 54.50
CA LEU A 466 -1.64 7.57 54.59
C LEU A 466 -1.27 7.90 56.04
N SER A 467 -2.25 7.92 56.94
CA SER A 467 -2.04 8.14 58.38
C SER A 467 -1.17 7.05 59.04
N THR A 468 -1.13 5.84 58.45
CA THR A 468 -0.40 4.69 58.97
C THR A 468 1.03 4.56 58.44
N ILE A 469 1.43 5.46 57.54
CA ILE A 469 2.69 5.38 56.80
C ILE A 469 3.68 6.38 57.39
N HIS A 470 4.85 5.90 57.76
CA HIS A 470 5.95 6.68 58.30
C HIS A 470 7.02 6.96 57.24
N GLY A 471 7.09 6.15 56.18
CA GLY A 471 8.01 6.31 55.06
C GLY A 471 9.34 5.56 55.24
N GLU A 472 9.36 4.46 55.99
CA GLU A 472 10.52 3.57 56.04
C GLU A 472 10.56 2.66 54.80
N ILE A 473 11.70 2.62 54.09
CA ILE A 473 11.89 1.76 52.91
C ILE A 473 13.00 0.75 53.18
N VAL A 474 12.73 -0.54 52.96
CA VAL A 474 13.69 -1.62 53.17
C VAL A 474 13.81 -2.50 51.93
N PHE A 475 15.03 -2.63 51.42
CA PHE A 475 15.43 -3.59 50.40
C PHE A 475 16.07 -4.79 51.08
N ASN A 476 15.55 -5.99 50.82
CA ASN A 476 16.06 -7.25 51.36
C ASN A 476 16.58 -8.14 50.23
N HIS A 477 17.90 -8.29 50.13
CA HIS A 477 18.62 -9.16 49.20
C HIS A 477 18.14 -9.02 47.75
N VAL A 478 17.90 -7.78 47.31
CA VAL A 478 17.26 -7.53 46.02
C VAL A 478 18.19 -7.82 44.86
N ARG A 479 17.71 -8.65 43.93
CA ARG A 479 18.34 -8.95 42.64
C ARG A 479 17.44 -8.48 41.51
N PHE A 480 18.03 -7.78 40.55
CA PHE A 480 17.27 -7.22 39.44
C PHE A 480 18.09 -7.15 38.14
N GLU A 481 17.42 -7.47 37.05
CA GLU A 481 17.87 -7.43 35.68
C GLU A 481 16.84 -6.72 34.79
N TYR A 482 17.30 -5.80 33.93
CA TYR A 482 16.39 -5.17 32.97
C TYR A 482 15.94 -6.19 31.93
N PRO A 483 14.64 -6.34 31.67
CA PRO A 483 14.16 -7.35 30.73
C PRO A 483 14.61 -7.15 29.28
N THR A 484 15.00 -5.92 28.92
CA THR A 484 15.56 -5.60 27.60
C THR A 484 17.00 -6.09 27.42
N ARG A 485 17.70 -6.46 28.51
CA ARG A 485 19.10 -6.92 28.52
C ARG A 485 19.24 -8.18 29.38
N PRO A 486 18.67 -9.32 28.96
CA PRO A 486 18.77 -10.55 29.72
C PRO A 486 20.23 -11.00 29.86
N GLY A 487 20.62 -11.48 31.04
CA GLY A 487 21.96 -11.89 31.45
C GLY A 487 22.81 -10.77 32.08
N GLN A 488 22.34 -9.52 32.12
CA GLN A 488 23.06 -8.41 32.74
C GLN A 488 22.42 -8.00 34.07
N THR A 489 22.75 -8.73 35.13
CA THR A 489 22.29 -8.41 36.49
C THR A 489 22.84 -7.06 36.97
N VAL A 490 21.92 -6.11 37.25
CA VAL A 490 22.23 -4.75 37.73
C VAL A 490 22.37 -4.72 39.24
N LEU A 491 21.40 -5.28 39.97
CA LEU A 491 21.44 -5.41 41.43
C LEU A 491 21.74 -6.86 41.80
N ARG A 492 22.74 -7.10 42.65
CA ARG A 492 23.27 -8.44 42.98
C ARG A 492 23.10 -8.77 44.47
N GLY A 493 21.87 -8.68 44.98
CA GLY A 493 21.59 -8.88 46.41
C GLY A 493 21.82 -7.59 47.21
N LEU A 494 21.12 -6.52 46.84
CA LEU A 494 21.19 -5.25 47.55
C LEU A 494 20.37 -5.31 48.84
N ASP A 495 21.02 -5.02 49.97
CA ASP A 495 20.38 -4.71 51.26
C ASP A 495 20.54 -3.22 51.56
N LEU A 496 19.42 -2.51 51.70
CA LEU A 496 19.39 -1.07 51.95
C LEU A 496 18.20 -0.73 52.85
N ARG A 497 18.44 0.07 53.90
CA ARG A 497 17.39 0.58 54.77
C ARG A 497 17.40 2.11 54.75
N VAL A 498 16.26 2.70 54.41
CA VAL A 498 16.00 4.14 54.43
C VAL A 498 15.04 4.41 55.59
N PRO A 499 15.54 4.86 56.76
CA PRO A 499 14.69 5.14 57.91
C PRO A 499 13.76 6.34 57.64
N ALA A 500 12.55 6.25 58.18
CA ALA A 500 11.52 7.29 58.08
C ALA A 500 12.04 8.68 58.49
N GLY A 501 11.72 9.71 57.69
CA GLY A 501 12.08 11.10 57.96
C GLY A 501 13.55 11.48 57.72
N ASN A 502 14.41 10.53 57.34
CA ASN A 502 15.84 10.79 57.14
C ASN A 502 16.20 10.96 55.66
N MET A 503 17.16 11.84 55.39
CA MET A 503 17.75 12.01 54.06
C MET A 503 18.89 11.01 53.87
N VAL A 504 18.73 10.06 52.94
CA VAL A 504 19.76 9.08 52.59
C VAL A 504 20.36 9.40 51.22
N ALA A 505 21.68 9.56 51.17
CA ALA A 505 22.40 9.82 49.93
C ALA A 505 22.97 8.52 49.34
N LEU A 506 22.60 8.20 48.10
CA LEU A 506 23.11 7.02 47.37
C LEU A 506 24.22 7.44 46.40
N CYS A 507 25.47 7.15 46.76
CA CYS A 507 26.67 7.49 45.97
C CYS A 507 27.28 6.25 45.31
N GLY A 508 27.79 6.39 44.08
CA GLY A 508 28.46 5.29 43.38
C GLY A 508 28.82 5.61 41.94
N LEU A 509 29.65 4.76 41.32
CA LEU A 509 30.10 4.86 39.92
C LEU A 509 28.92 4.94 38.94
N SER A 510 29.11 5.53 37.76
CA SER A 510 28.08 5.49 36.71
C SER A 510 27.76 4.03 36.34
N GLY A 511 26.47 3.70 36.21
CA GLY A 511 26.02 2.32 35.94
C GLY A 511 25.92 1.38 37.15
N SER A 512 26.20 1.85 38.37
CA SER A 512 26.02 1.04 39.61
C SER A 512 24.57 0.72 40.00
N GLY A 513 23.58 1.15 39.22
CA GLY A 513 22.16 0.88 39.50
C GLY A 513 21.44 1.92 40.37
N LYS A 514 22.04 3.09 40.65
CA LYS A 514 21.42 4.15 41.46
C LYS A 514 20.02 4.57 40.98
N SER A 515 19.87 4.86 39.69
CA SER A 515 18.57 5.21 39.10
C SER A 515 17.61 4.01 39.11
N THR A 516 18.15 2.79 38.98
CA THR A 516 17.35 1.56 39.09
C THR A 516 16.71 1.41 40.47
N VAL A 517 17.40 1.80 41.54
CA VAL A 517 16.83 1.81 42.91
C VAL A 517 15.58 2.69 42.96
N ALA A 518 15.64 3.90 42.40
CA ALA A 518 14.46 4.79 42.33
C ALA A 518 13.33 4.17 41.50
N SER A 519 13.64 3.61 40.32
CA SER A 519 12.64 2.96 39.46
C SER A 519 11.94 1.75 40.10
N LEU A 520 12.62 1.03 41.00
CA LEU A 520 12.03 -0.09 41.75
C LEU A 520 11.14 0.40 42.91
N ILE A 521 11.47 1.51 43.58
CA ILE A 521 10.61 2.12 44.61
C ILE A 521 9.29 2.61 43.98
N GLU A 522 9.36 3.19 42.79
CA GLU A 522 8.18 3.64 42.02
C GLU A 522 7.40 2.49 41.36
N ARG A 523 7.89 1.25 41.55
CA ARG A 523 7.33 0.03 40.96
C ARG A 523 7.10 0.17 39.45
N PHE A 524 8.12 0.65 38.73
CA PHE A 524 8.15 0.58 37.26
C PHE A 524 8.55 -0.81 36.76
N TYR A 525 9.27 -1.56 37.59
CA TYR A 525 9.63 -2.95 37.39
C TYR A 525 9.44 -3.70 38.72
N ASP A 526 9.08 -4.97 38.65
CA ASP A 526 9.12 -5.87 39.79
C ASP A 526 10.54 -6.48 39.92
N VAL A 527 10.87 -7.01 41.09
CA VAL A 527 12.20 -7.60 41.37
C VAL A 527 12.26 -9.06 40.92
N ASP A 528 13.45 -9.54 40.52
CA ASP A 528 13.61 -10.96 40.12
C ASP A 528 13.71 -11.89 41.35
N SER A 529 14.34 -11.40 42.42
CA SER A 529 14.42 -12.08 43.71
C SER A 529 14.68 -11.09 44.84
N GLY A 530 14.20 -11.40 46.05
CA GLY A 530 14.26 -10.51 47.21
C GLY A 530 12.91 -9.83 47.43
N SER A 531 12.87 -8.80 48.28
CA SER A 531 11.66 -8.00 48.49
C SER A 531 12.00 -6.54 48.77
N ILE A 532 11.07 -5.65 48.41
CA ILE A 532 11.12 -4.22 48.74
C ILE A 532 9.87 -3.94 49.56
N THR A 533 10.05 -3.40 50.76
CA THR A 533 8.93 -3.08 51.65
C THR A 533 8.92 -1.60 51.99
N ILE A 534 7.71 -1.03 52.09
CA ILE A 534 7.46 0.32 52.60
C ILE A 534 6.64 0.17 53.89
N ASP A 535 7.20 0.58 55.02
CA ASP A 535 6.63 0.40 56.37
C ASP A 535 6.14 -1.04 56.64
N GLY A 536 6.86 -2.03 56.11
CA GLY A 536 6.55 -3.46 56.24
C GLY A 536 5.57 -4.02 55.20
N TYR A 537 4.94 -3.18 54.37
CA TYR A 537 4.13 -3.63 53.24
C TYR A 537 4.99 -3.89 52.02
N ASP A 538 4.85 -5.05 51.40
CA ASP A 538 5.54 -5.37 50.15
C ASP A 538 5.03 -4.47 49.01
N VAL A 539 5.95 -3.87 48.26
CA VAL A 539 5.66 -3.02 47.11
C VAL A 539 4.84 -3.77 46.06
N GLU A 540 5.03 -5.09 45.93
CA GLU A 540 4.25 -5.92 44.99
C GLU A 540 2.76 -5.99 45.34
N GLN A 541 2.40 -5.82 46.62
CA GLN A 541 1.02 -5.90 47.11
C GLN A 541 0.31 -4.54 47.10
N LEU A 542 1.07 -3.44 47.00
CA LEU A 542 0.55 -2.08 47.04
C LEU A 542 0.10 -1.60 45.65
N ASN A 543 -0.95 -0.78 45.60
CA ASN A 543 -1.43 -0.23 44.33
C ASN A 543 -0.38 0.75 43.72
N PRO A 544 0.09 0.52 42.48
CA PRO A 544 1.11 1.37 41.86
C PRO A 544 0.67 2.82 41.63
N ALA A 545 -0.62 3.06 41.33
CA ALA A 545 -1.13 4.41 41.13
C ALA A 545 -1.13 5.23 42.43
N TRP A 546 -1.41 4.57 43.55
CA TRP A 546 -1.37 5.19 44.88
C TRP A 546 0.08 5.45 45.33
N ILE A 547 1.01 4.51 45.09
CA ILE A 547 2.46 4.72 45.36
C ILE A 547 2.95 5.99 44.65
N ARG A 548 2.65 6.14 43.35
CA ARG A 548 3.18 7.24 42.53
C ARG A 548 2.38 8.55 42.69
N GLY A 549 1.12 8.47 43.07
CA GLY A 549 0.22 9.62 43.18
C GLY A 549 0.29 10.33 44.52
N ASP A 550 0.35 9.55 45.60
CA ASP A 550 0.16 10.08 46.97
C ASP A 550 1.38 9.88 47.87
N LEU A 551 2.21 8.86 47.61
CA LEU A 551 3.31 8.46 48.50
C LEU A 551 4.70 8.95 48.06
N VAL A 552 5.06 8.74 46.78
CA VAL A 552 6.41 8.98 46.25
C VAL A 552 6.43 10.18 45.32
N GLY A 553 7.25 11.19 45.65
CA GLY A 553 7.53 12.33 44.78
C GLY A 553 8.84 12.15 44.02
N TYR A 554 8.76 11.98 42.69
CA TYR A 554 9.94 11.88 41.82
C TYR A 554 10.33 13.23 41.22
N ILE A 555 11.62 13.56 41.27
CA ILE A 555 12.19 14.73 40.59
C ILE A 555 13.32 14.23 39.68
N ASN A 556 13.17 14.47 38.38
CA ASN A 556 14.16 14.06 37.39
C ASN A 556 15.40 14.98 37.40
N GLN A 557 16.53 14.43 36.97
CA GLN A 557 17.83 15.12 36.91
C GLN A 557 17.87 16.30 35.96
#